data_AF-A0A662LUQ9-F1
#
_entry.id   AF-A0A662LUQ9-F1
#
_cell.length_a   1.000
_cell.length_b   1.000
_cell.length_c   1.000
_cell.angle_alpha   90.00
_cell.angle_beta   90.00
_cell.angle_gamma   90.00
#
_symmetry.space_group_name_H-M   'P 1'
#
loop_
_entity.id
_entity.type
_entity.pdbx_description
1 polymer ?
#
loop_
_entity_poly.entity_id
_entity_poly.type
_entity_poly.pdbx_seq_one_letter_code
_entity_poly.pdbx_strand_id
1 'polypeptide(L)'
;MSVDDVLRETKGKIRAMVPVSIDITDVEFEGPLLVIYTKTPDKFAERDELVRKLAKQLQKRIVIRPDPSVLTDTKIAEKKIKEIVPEEAEVTNIYFQPDVCEVVIEAVKPGVVIGRKGSLLNDIRKVINWSPKVVRTPPIQSKTVQEIRGFLRSISEERREILRKIGRRLHRGVSEGERFIRITALGGYREVGRSCTLLHTQDSKILIDCGIDVSSENNGSPYIHLPEVLPLETIDAVVITHAHLDHCGLVPLLYKYGYTGPTYCTYPTRDLMVLLQMDYIKVSVGDAKKVPYSSDNIRTMI
;
A
#
# COMPACT_ATOMS: atom_id res chain seq x y z
N MET A 1 18.59 -14.34 12.99
CA MET A 1 17.23 -14.83 13.31
C MET A 1 16.42 -14.84 12.03
N SER A 2 15.76 -15.95 11.69
CA SER A 2 14.93 -15.99 10.46
C SER A 2 13.65 -15.16 10.64
N VAL A 3 13.01 -14.76 9.55
CA VAL A 3 11.73 -14.04 9.61
C VAL A 3 10.64 -14.89 10.26
N ASP A 4 10.65 -16.20 10.02
CA ASP A 4 9.68 -17.13 10.60
C ASP A 4 9.88 -17.25 12.12
N ASP A 5 11.12 -17.16 12.61
CA ASP A 5 11.39 -17.09 14.04
C ASP A 5 10.83 -15.81 14.67
N VAL A 6 11.05 -14.66 14.02
CA VAL A 6 10.51 -13.36 14.45
C VAL A 6 8.97 -13.41 14.50
N LEU A 7 8.35 -14.01 13.48
CA LEU A 7 6.91 -14.15 13.40
C LEU A 7 6.38 -15.09 14.50
N ARG A 8 7.05 -16.22 14.74
CA ARG A 8 6.68 -17.18 15.80
C ARG A 8 6.79 -16.55 17.19
N GLU A 9 7.86 -15.82 17.47
CA GLU A 9 8.02 -15.09 18.74
C GLU A 9 6.93 -14.02 18.90
N THR A 10 6.64 -13.29 17.83
CA THR A 10 5.57 -12.28 17.81
C THR A 10 4.19 -12.92 18.06
N LYS A 11 3.89 -14.05 17.41
CA LYS A 11 2.66 -14.84 17.64
C LYS A 11 2.55 -15.26 19.12
N GLY A 12 3.64 -15.74 19.72
CA GLY A 12 3.68 -16.11 21.14
C GLY A 12 3.37 -14.94 22.07
N LYS A 13 4.02 -13.78 21.85
CA LYS A 13 3.78 -12.56 22.66
C LYS A 13 2.34 -12.07 22.55
N ILE A 14 1.76 -12.08 21.35
CA ILE A 14 0.37 -11.67 21.14
C ILE A 14 -0.58 -12.61 21.90
N ARG A 15 -0.41 -13.93 21.78
CA ARG A 15 -1.27 -14.91 22.46
C ARG A 15 -1.20 -14.82 23.99
N ALA A 16 -0.06 -14.42 24.55
CA ALA A 16 0.08 -14.19 25.99
C ALA A 16 -0.65 -12.93 26.48
N MET A 17 -0.78 -11.90 25.63
CA MET A 17 -1.41 -10.62 25.99
C MET A 17 -2.89 -10.55 25.66
N VAL A 18 -3.32 -11.25 24.62
CA VAL A 18 -4.71 -11.25 24.16
C VAL A 18 -5.53 -12.25 24.97
N PRO A 19 -6.63 -11.81 25.61
CA PRO A 19 -7.46 -12.70 26.42
C PRO A 19 -8.07 -13.84 25.60
N VAL A 20 -8.19 -15.02 26.21
CA VAL A 20 -8.74 -16.26 25.59
C VAL A 20 -10.14 -16.07 25.01
N SER A 21 -10.90 -15.06 25.48
CA SER A 21 -12.21 -14.70 24.94
C SER A 21 -12.19 -14.19 23.49
N ILE A 22 -11.01 -13.83 22.96
CA ILE A 22 -10.81 -13.29 21.61
C ILE A 22 -10.13 -14.36 20.75
N ASP A 23 -10.81 -14.77 19.67
CA ASP A 23 -10.30 -15.81 18.78
C ASP A 23 -9.37 -15.19 17.73
N ILE A 24 -8.06 -15.45 17.84
CA ILE A 24 -7.06 -15.05 16.85
C ILE A 24 -6.80 -16.23 15.93
N THR A 25 -7.14 -16.07 14.65
CA THR A 25 -6.95 -17.11 13.64
C THR A 25 -5.53 -17.12 13.11
N ASP A 26 -5.01 -15.94 12.77
CA ASP A 26 -3.66 -15.81 12.22
C ASP A 26 -3.03 -14.45 12.55
N VAL A 27 -1.70 -14.39 12.41
CA VAL A 27 -0.93 -13.16 12.53
C VAL A 27 0.11 -13.14 11.43
N GLU A 28 0.12 -12.13 10.58
CA GLU A 28 1.07 -12.07 9.46
C GLU A 28 1.66 -10.65 9.33
N PHE A 29 2.85 -10.57 8.74
CA PHE A 29 3.42 -9.30 8.31
C PHE A 29 2.91 -8.98 6.90
N GLU A 30 2.18 -7.89 6.74
CA GLU A 30 1.68 -7.44 5.45
C GLU A 30 2.14 -6.01 5.17
N GLY A 31 3.13 -5.88 4.29
CA GLY A 31 3.86 -4.65 4.09
C GLY A 31 4.48 -4.16 5.40
N PRO A 32 4.33 -2.87 5.77
CA PRO A 32 4.86 -2.33 7.02
C PRO A 32 4.00 -2.67 8.26
N LEU A 33 2.95 -3.48 8.13
CA LEU A 33 1.96 -3.73 9.18
C LEU A 33 2.10 -5.13 9.76
N LEU A 34 1.84 -5.24 11.06
CA LEU A 34 1.54 -6.49 11.73
C LEU A 34 0.02 -6.66 11.75
N VAL A 35 -0.48 -7.62 10.98
CA VAL A 35 -1.91 -7.87 10.83
C VAL A 35 -2.32 -9.02 11.74
N ILE A 36 -3.34 -8.80 12.58
CA ILE A 36 -3.94 -9.83 13.44
C ILE A 36 -5.32 -10.14 12.87
N TYR A 37 -5.51 -11.38 12.42
CA TYR A 37 -6.80 -11.88 11.95
C TYR A 37 -7.61 -12.47 13.10
N THR A 38 -8.91 -12.19 13.11
CA THR A 38 -9.81 -12.63 14.18
C THR A 38 -11.21 -12.93 13.67
N LYS A 39 -11.86 -13.96 14.21
CA LYS A 39 -13.29 -14.22 13.98
C LYS A 39 -14.20 -13.31 14.80
N THR A 40 -13.64 -12.60 15.78
CA THR A 40 -14.40 -11.75 16.71
C THR A 40 -13.85 -10.32 16.72
N PRO A 41 -13.92 -9.59 15.59
CA PRO A 41 -13.37 -8.23 15.48
C PRO A 41 -14.04 -7.25 16.45
N ASP A 42 -15.32 -7.45 16.78
CA ASP A 42 -16.06 -6.57 17.70
C ASP A 42 -15.49 -6.59 19.12
N LYS A 43 -15.03 -7.75 19.61
CA LYS A 43 -14.41 -7.87 20.93
C LYS A 43 -13.08 -7.11 21.04
N PHE A 44 -12.39 -6.92 19.92
CA PHE A 44 -11.22 -6.05 19.88
C PHE A 44 -11.60 -4.58 19.87
N ALA A 45 -12.66 -4.21 19.16
CA ALA A 45 -13.16 -2.82 19.10
C ALA A 45 -13.67 -2.32 20.46
N GLU A 46 -14.23 -3.21 21.29
CA GLU A 46 -14.63 -2.86 22.66
C GLU A 46 -13.43 -2.58 23.59
N ARG A 47 -12.21 -2.95 23.19
CA ARG A 47 -11.00 -2.90 24.01
C ARG A 47 -9.88 -2.12 23.32
N ASP A 48 -10.15 -0.85 23.00
CA ASP A 48 -9.19 0.05 22.33
C ASP A 48 -7.80 0.12 23.02
N GLU A 49 -7.74 -0.04 24.34
CA GLU A 49 -6.47 -0.09 25.07
C GLU A 49 -5.58 -1.29 24.70
N LEU A 50 -6.17 -2.42 24.32
CA LEU A 50 -5.43 -3.65 24.04
C LEU A 50 -4.52 -3.47 22.83
N VAL A 51 -5.04 -2.86 21.77
CA VAL A 51 -4.28 -2.60 20.53
C VAL A 51 -3.12 -1.65 20.81
N ARG A 52 -3.36 -0.60 21.61
CA ARG A 52 -2.32 0.36 22.01
C ARG A 52 -1.23 -0.31 22.85
N LYS A 53 -1.61 -1.17 23.80
CA LYS A 53 -0.66 -1.95 24.63
C LYS A 53 0.18 -2.90 23.78
N LEU A 54 -0.45 -3.65 22.88
CA LEU A 54 0.24 -4.52 21.93
C LEU A 54 1.23 -3.75 21.04
N ALA A 55 0.79 -2.62 20.46
CA ALA A 55 1.64 -1.81 19.60
C ALA A 55 2.86 -1.24 20.35
N LYS A 56 2.67 -0.79 21.60
CA LYS A 56 3.76 -0.28 22.45
C LYS A 56 4.76 -1.37 22.81
N GLN A 57 4.29 -2.57 23.15
CA GLN A 57 5.15 -3.68 23.57
C GLN A 57 5.91 -4.31 22.40
N LEU A 58 5.26 -4.43 21.23
CA LEU A 58 5.88 -5.02 20.05
C LEU A 58 6.67 -4.01 19.22
N GLN A 59 6.50 -2.70 19.48
CA GLN A 59 7.07 -1.60 18.69
C GLN A 59 6.77 -1.73 17.19
N LYS A 60 5.56 -2.18 16.87
CA LYS A 60 5.08 -2.41 15.49
C LYS A 60 3.74 -1.74 15.30
N ARG A 61 3.45 -1.37 14.05
CA ARG A 61 2.14 -0.85 13.67
C ARG A 61 1.18 -2.03 13.48
N ILE A 62 0.21 -2.13 14.39
CA ILE A 62 -0.74 -3.26 14.42
C ILE A 62 -2.05 -2.84 13.76
N VAL A 63 -2.59 -3.73 12.93
CA VAL A 63 -3.94 -3.62 12.39
C VAL A 63 -4.68 -4.92 12.68
N ILE A 64 -5.94 -4.78 13.09
CA ILE A 64 -6.82 -5.90 13.36
C ILE A 64 -7.75 -6.03 12.18
N ARG A 65 -7.86 -7.24 11.64
CA ARG A 65 -8.75 -7.55 10.53
C ARG A 65 -9.69 -8.69 10.88
N PRO A 66 -10.93 -8.64 10.40
CA PRO A 66 -11.79 -9.81 10.42
C PRO A 66 -11.15 -10.94 9.61
N ASP A 67 -11.34 -12.17 10.06
CA ASP A 67 -10.95 -13.34 9.30
C ASP A 67 -11.76 -13.42 7.98
N PRO A 68 -11.14 -13.69 6.82
CA PRO A 68 -11.86 -13.83 5.56
C PRO A 68 -13.02 -14.84 5.61
N SER A 69 -12.94 -15.88 6.48
CA SER A 69 -13.97 -16.90 6.62
C SER A 69 -15.27 -16.39 7.25
N VAL A 70 -15.24 -15.24 7.93
CA VAL A 70 -16.43 -14.66 8.60
C VAL A 70 -17.02 -13.47 7.84
N LEU A 71 -16.38 -13.06 6.75
CA LEU A 71 -16.87 -11.95 5.92
C LEU A 71 -18.18 -12.33 5.24
N THR A 72 -19.15 -11.42 5.32
CA THR A 72 -20.39 -11.56 4.55
C THR A 72 -20.09 -11.39 3.06
N ASP A 73 -20.78 -12.14 2.19
CA ASP A 73 -20.72 -11.93 0.74
C ASP A 73 -20.94 -10.46 0.37
N THR A 74 -20.18 -9.97 -0.61
CA THR A 74 -20.14 -8.53 -0.94
C THR A 74 -21.50 -7.99 -1.39
N LYS A 75 -22.31 -8.77 -2.13
CA LYS A 75 -23.64 -8.33 -2.58
C LYS A 75 -24.61 -8.25 -1.41
N ILE A 76 -24.55 -9.23 -0.50
CA ILE A 76 -25.37 -9.24 0.71
C ILE A 76 -24.95 -8.10 1.64
N ALA A 77 -23.65 -7.91 1.85
CA ALA A 77 -23.10 -6.82 2.66
C ALA A 77 -23.52 -5.45 2.11
N GLU A 78 -23.45 -5.25 0.80
CA GLU A 78 -23.89 -4.00 0.16
C GLU A 78 -25.37 -3.72 0.43
N LYS A 79 -26.24 -4.73 0.30
CA LYS A 79 -27.66 -4.60 0.60
C LYS A 79 -27.90 -4.21 2.05
N LYS A 80 -27.24 -4.90 3.00
CA LYS A 80 -27.36 -4.61 4.43
C LYS A 80 -26.85 -3.20 4.79
N ILE A 81 -25.77 -2.73 4.15
CA ILE A 81 -25.29 -1.35 4.33
C ILE A 81 -26.36 -0.35 3.90
N LYS A 82 -27.00 -0.56 2.74
CA LYS A 82 -28.07 0.32 2.24
C LYS A 82 -29.32 0.30 3.12
N GLU A 83 -29.61 -0.81 3.79
CA GLU A 83 -30.72 -0.92 4.76
C GLU A 83 -30.43 -0.20 6.08
N ILE A 84 -29.17 -0.22 6.55
CA ILE A 84 -28.76 0.39 7.81
C ILE A 84 -28.53 1.89 7.68
N VAL A 85 -27.93 2.33 6.56
CA VAL A 85 -27.54 3.72 6.36
C VAL A 85 -28.74 4.56 5.93
N PRO A 86 -29.08 5.65 6.64
CA PRO A 86 -30.17 6.53 6.26
C PRO A 86 -29.99 7.14 4.87
N GLU A 87 -31.08 7.27 4.10
CA GLU A 87 -31.04 7.87 2.75
C GLU A 87 -30.49 9.31 2.74
N GLU A 88 -30.69 10.05 3.82
CA GLU A 88 -30.16 11.40 4.05
C GLU A 88 -28.62 11.49 4.02
N ALA A 89 -27.92 10.37 4.20
CA ALA A 89 -26.46 10.29 4.07
C ALA A 89 -25.99 10.49 2.62
N GLU A 90 -26.86 10.21 1.64
CA GLU A 90 -26.59 10.25 0.20
C GLU A 90 -25.33 9.45 -0.14
N VAL A 91 -25.41 8.13 0.05
CA VAL A 91 -24.33 7.19 -0.30
C VAL A 91 -24.22 7.11 -1.81
N THR A 92 -23.04 7.42 -2.35
CA THR A 92 -22.80 7.47 -3.80
C THR A 92 -22.11 6.21 -4.29
N ASN A 93 -21.15 5.67 -3.55
CA ASN A 93 -20.44 4.44 -3.90
C ASN A 93 -20.17 3.58 -2.67
N ILE A 94 -20.19 2.26 -2.86
CA ILE A 94 -19.71 1.28 -1.89
C ILE A 94 -18.70 0.39 -2.61
N TYR A 95 -17.50 0.24 -2.05
CA TYR A 95 -16.47 -0.60 -2.64
C TYR A 95 -15.78 -1.46 -1.61
N PHE A 96 -15.67 -2.75 -1.93
CA PHE A 96 -15.02 -3.75 -1.09
C PHE A 96 -13.56 -3.90 -1.49
N GLN A 97 -12.70 -4.08 -0.48
CA GLN A 97 -11.27 -4.35 -0.60
C GLN A 97 -10.96 -5.68 0.10
N PRO A 98 -11.11 -6.82 -0.60
CA PRO A 98 -10.95 -8.15 -0.01
C PRO A 98 -9.54 -8.41 0.53
N ASP A 99 -8.52 -7.79 -0.08
CA ASP A 99 -7.10 -7.88 0.31
C ASP A 99 -6.86 -7.40 1.75
N VAL A 100 -7.61 -6.39 2.19
CA VAL A 100 -7.51 -5.80 3.53
C VAL A 100 -8.75 -5.99 4.40
N CYS A 101 -9.75 -6.71 3.88
CA CYS A 101 -11.04 -6.97 4.54
C CYS A 101 -11.78 -5.68 4.96
N GLU A 102 -11.65 -4.62 4.14
CA GLU A 102 -12.30 -3.33 4.34
C GLU A 102 -13.44 -3.11 3.34
N VAL A 103 -14.47 -2.38 3.77
CA VAL A 103 -15.47 -1.80 2.87
C VAL A 103 -15.39 -0.29 3.00
N VAL A 104 -15.36 0.40 1.88
CA VAL A 104 -15.34 1.86 1.86
C VAL A 104 -16.66 2.39 1.34
N ILE A 105 -17.24 3.31 2.08
CA ILE A 105 -18.54 3.91 1.85
C ILE A 105 -18.32 5.39 1.54
N GLU A 106 -18.57 5.78 0.29
CA GLU A 106 -18.57 7.18 -0.15
C GLU A 106 -19.96 7.77 0.05
N ALA A 107 -20.06 8.85 0.82
CA ALA A 107 -21.31 9.55 1.08
C ALA A 107 -21.12 11.07 1.06
N VAL A 108 -22.14 11.82 0.63
CA VAL A 108 -22.11 13.30 0.64
C VAL A 108 -22.04 13.80 2.08
N LYS A 109 -22.74 13.11 3.01
CA LYS A 109 -22.75 13.40 4.45
C LYS A 109 -22.19 12.22 5.27
N PRO A 110 -20.85 12.06 5.35
CA PRO A 110 -20.20 10.97 6.10
C PRO A 110 -20.60 10.89 7.57
N GLY A 111 -20.88 12.03 8.22
CA GLY A 111 -21.26 12.06 9.63
C GLY A 111 -22.53 11.27 9.94
N VAL A 112 -23.47 11.21 8.97
CA VAL A 112 -24.70 10.42 9.10
C VAL A 112 -24.38 8.93 9.10
N VAL A 113 -23.52 8.49 8.18
CA VAL A 113 -23.07 7.08 8.07
C VAL A 113 -22.29 6.63 9.32
N ILE A 114 -21.50 7.53 9.92
CA ILE A 114 -20.74 7.22 11.12
C ILE A 114 -21.68 7.10 12.34
N GLY A 115 -22.70 7.96 12.41
CA GLY A 115 -23.62 8.03 13.54
C GLY A 115 -23.00 8.69 14.78
N ARG A 116 -23.83 8.94 15.81
CA ARG A 116 -23.37 9.57 17.06
C ARG A 116 -22.38 8.64 17.78
N LYS A 117 -21.18 9.15 18.04
CA LYS A 117 -20.07 8.37 18.65
C LYS A 117 -19.75 7.08 17.89
N GLY A 118 -20.00 7.01 16.59
CA GLY A 118 -19.69 5.82 15.78
C GLY A 118 -20.68 4.67 15.95
N SER A 119 -21.87 4.88 16.52
CA SER A 119 -22.86 3.82 16.75
C SER A 119 -23.22 3.08 15.47
N LEU A 120 -23.58 3.83 14.42
CA LEU A 120 -24.02 3.25 13.14
C LEU A 120 -22.87 2.52 12.44
N LEU A 121 -21.65 3.06 12.53
CA LEU A 121 -20.46 2.40 12.00
C LEU A 121 -20.18 1.04 12.68
N ASN A 122 -20.40 0.97 14.00
CA ASN A 122 -20.28 -0.26 14.77
C ASN A 122 -21.39 -1.25 14.42
N ASP A 123 -22.62 -0.78 14.19
CA ASP A 123 -23.74 -1.63 13.77
C ASP A 123 -23.48 -2.23 12.38
N ILE A 124 -22.99 -1.42 11.43
CA ILE A 124 -22.55 -1.91 10.13
C ILE A 124 -21.50 -3.01 10.32
N ARG A 125 -20.44 -2.74 11.10
CA ARG A 125 -19.35 -3.70 11.36
C ARG A 125 -19.88 -5.04 11.88
N LYS A 126 -20.75 -5.03 12.88
CA LYS A 126 -21.35 -6.23 13.48
C LYS A 126 -22.19 -7.04 12.49
N VAL A 127 -22.86 -6.35 11.57
CA VAL A 127 -23.83 -6.98 10.65
C VAL A 127 -23.17 -7.59 9.42
N ILE A 128 -22.10 -6.98 8.92
CA ILE A 128 -21.43 -7.43 7.68
C ILE A 128 -20.07 -8.09 7.92
N ASN A 129 -19.47 -7.93 9.11
CA ASN A 129 -18.12 -8.39 9.49
C ASN A 129 -16.96 -7.81 8.67
N TRP A 130 -17.21 -6.86 7.78
CA TRP A 130 -16.18 -6.05 7.12
C TRP A 130 -15.75 -4.90 8.03
N SER A 131 -14.54 -4.38 7.80
CA SER A 131 -14.09 -3.13 8.45
C SER A 131 -14.58 -1.92 7.64
N PRO A 132 -15.60 -1.18 8.10
CA PRO A 132 -16.13 -0.05 7.34
C PRO A 132 -15.24 1.19 7.48
N LYS A 133 -15.02 1.86 6.34
CA LYS A 133 -14.34 3.14 6.23
C LYS A 133 -15.24 4.12 5.50
N VAL A 134 -15.61 5.20 6.16
CA VAL A 134 -16.48 6.22 5.55
C VAL A 134 -15.61 7.33 4.99
N VAL A 135 -15.85 7.72 3.75
CA VAL A 135 -15.19 8.84 3.08
C VAL A 135 -16.24 9.76 2.47
N ARG A 136 -15.89 11.03 2.31
CA ARG A 136 -16.77 11.99 1.64
C ARG A 136 -16.76 11.74 0.13
N THR A 137 -17.92 11.79 -0.50
CA THR A 137 -18.01 11.81 -1.96
C THR A 137 -17.19 13.00 -2.49
N PRO A 138 -16.24 12.77 -3.41
CA PRO A 138 -15.50 13.86 -4.03
C PRO A 138 -16.44 14.67 -4.93
N PRO A 139 -16.32 16.01 -4.97
CA PRO A 139 -17.16 16.86 -5.81
C PRO A 139 -16.92 16.61 -7.30
N ILE A 140 -15.71 16.17 -7.66
CA ILE A 140 -15.32 15.82 -9.03
C ILE A 140 -14.86 14.37 -9.02
N GLN A 141 -15.47 13.56 -9.89
CA GLN A 141 -15.09 12.17 -10.08
C GLN A 141 -13.86 12.10 -10.97
N SER A 142 -12.80 11.44 -10.48
CA SER A 142 -11.58 11.22 -11.25
C SER A 142 -11.60 9.83 -11.89
N LYS A 143 -11.54 9.80 -13.23
CA LYS A 143 -11.45 8.56 -14.00
C LYS A 143 -10.20 7.75 -13.63
N THR A 144 -9.05 8.41 -13.48
CA THR A 144 -7.78 7.77 -13.06
C THR A 144 -7.91 7.06 -11.72
N VAL A 145 -8.53 7.72 -10.73
CA VAL A 145 -8.74 7.13 -9.40
C VAL A 145 -9.65 5.90 -9.47
N GLN A 146 -10.72 5.98 -10.27
CA GLN A 146 -11.64 4.86 -10.46
C GLN A 146 -10.96 3.67 -11.15
N GLU A 147 -10.15 3.92 -12.18
CA GLU A 147 -9.39 2.89 -12.90
C GLU A 147 -8.36 2.21 -11.99
N ILE A 148 -7.56 2.98 -11.23
CA ILE A 148 -6.58 2.44 -10.28
C ILE A 148 -7.28 1.58 -9.22
N ARG A 149 -8.38 2.08 -8.64
CA ARG A 149 -9.15 1.30 -7.64
C ARG A 149 -9.81 0.07 -8.25
N GLY A 150 -10.26 0.14 -9.50
CA GLY A 150 -10.78 -1.01 -10.25
C GLY A 150 -9.72 -2.09 -10.42
N PHE A 151 -8.54 -1.70 -10.89
CA PHE A 151 -7.40 -2.58 -11.08
C PHE A 151 -6.93 -3.22 -9.76
N LEU A 152 -6.73 -2.43 -8.70
CA LEU A 152 -6.32 -2.95 -7.39
C LEU A 152 -7.31 -3.99 -6.81
N ARG A 153 -8.60 -3.88 -7.15
CA ARG A 153 -9.61 -4.88 -6.75
C ARG A 153 -9.49 -6.17 -7.56
N SER A 154 -9.23 -6.07 -8.86
CA SER A 154 -9.06 -7.26 -9.71
C SER A 154 -7.84 -8.10 -9.35
N ILE A 155 -6.82 -7.50 -8.73
CA ILE A 155 -5.60 -8.20 -8.29
C ILE A 155 -5.52 -8.41 -6.77
N SER A 156 -6.65 -8.35 -6.06
CA SER A 156 -6.66 -8.35 -4.58
C SER A 156 -5.99 -9.58 -3.95
N GLU A 157 -6.15 -10.77 -4.53
CA GLU A 157 -5.50 -11.99 -4.04
C GLU A 157 -3.97 -11.95 -4.20
N GLU A 158 -3.49 -11.63 -5.40
CA GLU A 158 -2.07 -11.46 -5.71
C GLU A 158 -1.44 -10.36 -4.85
N ARG A 159 -2.13 -9.24 -4.68
CA ARG A 159 -1.67 -8.12 -3.84
C ARG A 159 -1.46 -8.52 -2.39
N ARG A 160 -2.32 -9.38 -1.84
CA ARG A 160 -2.14 -9.91 -0.48
C ARG A 160 -0.85 -10.71 -0.36
N GLU A 161 -0.52 -11.54 -1.36
CA GLU A 161 0.73 -12.30 -1.39
C GLU A 161 1.96 -11.39 -1.52
N ILE A 162 1.88 -10.37 -2.38
CA ILE A 162 2.91 -9.34 -2.52
C ILE A 162 3.16 -8.64 -1.18
N LEU A 163 2.10 -8.21 -0.47
CA LEU A 163 2.23 -7.59 0.84
C LEU A 163 2.87 -8.52 1.87
N ARG A 164 2.53 -9.82 1.87
CA ARG A 164 3.15 -10.80 2.76
C ARG A 164 4.64 -10.98 2.48
N LYS A 165 5.03 -11.07 1.20
CA LYS A 165 6.44 -11.15 0.79
C LYS A 165 7.22 -9.91 1.23
N ILE A 166 6.66 -8.71 1.03
CA ILE A 166 7.25 -7.45 1.47
C ILE A 166 7.36 -7.40 2.99
N GLY A 167 6.29 -7.77 3.70
CA GLY A 167 6.26 -7.76 5.16
C GLY A 167 7.32 -8.67 5.77
N ARG A 168 7.48 -9.87 5.20
CA ARG A 168 8.56 -10.79 5.60
C ARG A 168 9.94 -10.19 5.37
N ARG A 169 10.18 -9.57 4.21
CA ARG A 169 11.47 -8.92 3.89
C ARG A 169 11.79 -7.78 4.85
N LEU A 170 10.81 -6.93 5.19
CA LEU A 170 10.97 -5.78 6.10
C LEU A 170 11.30 -6.19 7.54
N HIS A 171 10.81 -7.35 7.99
CA HIS A 171 10.93 -7.81 9.37
C HIS A 171 12.08 -8.81 9.56
N ARG A 172 13.03 -8.87 8.61
CA ARG A 172 14.27 -9.64 8.75
C ARG A 172 15.13 -9.08 9.88
N GLY A 173 15.94 -9.94 10.50
CA GLY A 173 16.94 -9.50 11.47
C GLY A 173 17.98 -8.56 10.84
N VAL A 174 18.58 -7.72 11.68
CA VAL A 174 19.73 -6.87 11.31
C VAL A 174 20.99 -7.73 11.33
N SER A 175 21.87 -7.58 10.34
CA SER A 175 23.13 -8.32 10.30
C SER A 175 24.10 -7.79 11.35
N GLU A 176 24.98 -8.65 11.85
CA GLU A 176 26.12 -8.21 12.64
C GLU A 176 27.18 -7.60 11.71
N GLY A 177 27.77 -6.46 12.09
CA GLY A 177 28.84 -5.84 11.31
C GLY A 177 28.91 -4.31 11.43
N GLU A 178 29.60 -3.70 10.47
CA GLU A 178 29.86 -2.27 10.43
C GLU A 178 28.62 -1.45 10.06
N ARG A 179 28.28 -0.50 10.92
CA ARG A 179 27.19 0.44 10.66
C ARG A 179 27.69 1.60 9.81
N PHE A 180 27.26 1.65 8.56
CA PHE A 180 27.49 2.79 7.68
C PHE A 180 26.19 3.26 7.03
N ILE A 181 26.24 4.51 6.55
CA ILE A 181 25.22 5.09 5.67
C ILE A 181 25.98 5.72 4.50
N ARG A 182 25.60 5.35 3.29
CA ARG A 182 26.13 5.91 2.04
C ARG A 182 25.00 6.42 1.18
N ILE A 183 25.25 7.53 0.49
CA ILE A 183 24.37 8.08 -0.52
C ILE A 183 25.12 8.08 -1.84
N THR A 184 24.52 7.50 -2.89
CA THR A 184 25.05 7.52 -4.26
C THR A 184 24.12 8.33 -5.13
N ALA A 185 24.66 9.37 -5.76
CA ALA A 185 23.97 10.19 -6.75
C ALA A 185 23.90 9.45 -8.10
N LEU A 186 22.69 9.17 -8.59
CA LEU A 186 22.48 8.44 -9.85
C LEU A 186 21.87 9.34 -10.95
N GLY A 187 21.38 10.53 -10.61
CA GLY A 187 20.84 11.52 -11.55
C GLY A 187 20.19 12.68 -10.79
N GLY A 188 20.10 13.87 -11.40
CA GLY A 188 19.55 15.07 -10.76
C GLY A 188 20.52 15.81 -9.84
N TYR A 189 21.83 15.55 -9.95
CA TYR A 189 22.88 16.23 -9.19
C TYR A 189 23.69 17.14 -10.12
N ARG A 190 23.70 18.45 -9.83
CA ARG A 190 24.24 19.50 -10.71
C ARG A 190 23.52 19.62 -12.06
N GLU A 191 22.27 19.19 -12.11
CA GLU A 191 21.37 19.25 -13.27
C GLU A 191 19.91 19.28 -12.79
N VAL A 192 18.97 19.53 -13.70
CA VAL A 192 17.52 19.34 -13.47
C VAL A 192 17.06 18.24 -14.40
N GLY A 193 16.25 17.31 -13.89
CA GLY A 193 15.84 16.12 -14.62
C GLY A 193 16.40 14.84 -14.01
N ARG A 194 15.78 13.70 -14.33
CA ARG A 194 16.24 12.34 -13.99
C ARG A 194 16.67 12.13 -12.53
N SER A 195 15.98 12.77 -11.57
CA SER A 195 16.27 12.65 -10.15
C SER A 195 16.28 11.19 -9.71
N CYS A 196 17.39 10.75 -9.12
CA CYS A 196 17.56 9.38 -8.65
C CYS A 196 18.72 9.31 -7.63
N THR A 197 18.42 8.84 -6.43
CA THR A 197 19.38 8.74 -5.33
C THR A 197 19.31 7.36 -4.70
N LEU A 198 20.44 6.70 -4.50
CA LEU A 198 20.51 5.44 -3.75
C LEU A 198 21.01 5.70 -2.33
N LEU A 199 20.17 5.39 -1.34
CA LEU A 199 20.53 5.30 0.07
C LEU A 199 20.90 3.85 0.38
N HIS A 200 22.12 3.63 0.89
CA HIS A 200 22.67 2.31 1.13
C HIS A 200 23.23 2.20 2.55
N THR A 201 22.83 1.16 3.27
CA THR A 201 23.41 0.73 4.54
C THR A 201 23.94 -0.69 4.41
N GLN A 202 24.53 -1.25 5.47
CA GLN A 202 24.95 -2.65 5.47
C GLN A 202 23.80 -3.62 5.10
N ASP A 203 22.59 -3.32 5.58
CA ASP A 203 21.45 -4.22 5.49
C ASP A 203 20.38 -3.79 4.47
N SER A 204 20.47 -2.59 3.89
CA SER A 204 19.37 -2.06 3.09
C SER A 204 19.79 -1.15 1.95
N LYS A 205 19.06 -1.23 0.83
CA LYS A 205 19.15 -0.33 -0.31
C LYS A 205 17.79 0.28 -0.61
N ILE A 206 17.71 1.60 -0.55
CA ILE A 206 16.49 2.36 -0.84
C ILE A 206 16.78 3.31 -1.99
N LEU A 207 16.01 3.18 -3.07
CA LEU A 207 16.06 4.12 -4.19
C LEU A 207 15.06 5.26 -3.91
N ILE A 208 15.52 6.51 -3.96
CA ILE A 208 14.70 7.70 -3.79
C ILE A 208 14.61 8.37 -5.15
N ASP A 209 13.38 8.40 -5.69
CA ASP A 209 13.03 8.81 -7.03
C ASP A 209 13.71 7.95 -8.14
N CYS A 210 13.09 7.96 -9.32
CA CYS A 210 13.63 7.41 -10.55
C CYS A 210 13.00 8.16 -11.73
N GLY A 211 13.51 9.37 -11.96
CA GLY A 211 12.97 10.29 -12.95
C GLY A 211 13.41 10.04 -14.39
N ILE A 212 12.82 10.83 -15.29
CA ILE A 212 13.31 11.03 -16.66
C ILE A 212 13.64 12.51 -16.88
N ASP A 213 14.74 12.81 -17.54
CA ASP A 213 14.94 14.13 -18.14
C ASP A 213 14.24 14.16 -19.50
N VAL A 214 13.08 14.82 -19.54
CA VAL A 214 12.23 14.97 -20.74
C VAL A 214 12.85 15.88 -21.81
N SER A 215 13.86 16.68 -21.45
CA SER A 215 14.54 17.60 -22.37
C SER A 215 15.70 16.94 -23.12
N SER A 216 16.18 15.80 -22.63
CA SER A 216 17.30 15.07 -23.22
C SER A 216 16.87 14.16 -24.37
N GLU A 217 17.53 14.29 -25.53
CA GLU A 217 17.29 13.43 -26.68
C GLU A 217 17.99 12.06 -26.58
N ASN A 218 19.12 11.97 -25.84
CA ASN A 218 20.00 10.81 -25.88
C ASN A 218 20.34 10.19 -24.51
N ASN A 219 20.19 10.90 -23.38
CA ASN A 219 20.59 10.39 -22.06
C ASN A 219 19.66 10.84 -20.91
N GLY A 220 18.35 10.72 -21.12
CA GLY A 220 17.35 11.14 -20.14
C GLY A 220 17.18 10.22 -18.94
N SER A 221 17.92 9.11 -18.85
CA SER A 221 17.81 8.13 -17.77
C SER A 221 18.87 8.35 -16.68
N PRO A 222 18.57 8.06 -15.40
CA PRO A 222 19.57 7.95 -14.36
C PRO A 222 20.49 6.75 -14.59
N TYR A 223 21.65 6.72 -13.92
CA TYR A 223 22.66 5.67 -14.01
C TYR A 223 22.27 4.38 -13.26
N ILE A 224 21.08 3.83 -13.54
CA ILE A 224 20.53 2.63 -12.88
C ILE A 224 21.21 1.31 -13.28
N HIS A 225 22.12 1.35 -14.25
CA HIS A 225 22.92 0.21 -14.71
C HIS A 225 24.22 0.03 -13.91
N LEU A 226 24.51 0.91 -12.95
CA LEU A 226 25.72 0.83 -12.14
C LEU A 226 25.71 -0.39 -11.20
N PRO A 227 26.88 -0.95 -10.87
CA PRO A 227 26.99 -2.11 -9.97
C PRO A 227 26.38 -1.90 -8.58
N GLU A 228 26.31 -0.67 -8.09
CA GLU A 228 25.69 -0.34 -6.81
C GLU A 228 24.18 -0.60 -6.81
N VAL A 229 23.54 -0.43 -7.97
CA VAL A 229 22.09 -0.58 -8.18
C VAL A 229 21.74 -2.02 -8.56
N LEU A 230 22.60 -2.68 -9.33
CA LEU A 230 22.39 -4.05 -9.79
C LEU A 230 22.86 -5.10 -8.77
N PRO A 231 22.18 -6.26 -8.69
CA PRO A 231 20.88 -6.57 -9.31
C PRO A 231 19.74 -5.83 -8.60
N LEU A 232 18.68 -5.48 -9.35
CA LEU A 232 17.55 -4.68 -8.84
C LEU A 232 16.80 -5.36 -7.68
N GLU A 233 16.86 -6.69 -7.58
CA GLU A 233 16.30 -7.44 -6.47
C GLU A 233 16.89 -7.04 -5.11
N THR A 234 18.12 -6.51 -5.10
CA THR A 234 18.80 -6.03 -3.88
C THR A 234 18.20 -4.73 -3.35
N ILE A 235 17.47 -3.97 -4.17
CA ILE A 235 16.74 -2.78 -3.72
C ILE A 235 15.54 -3.23 -2.88
N ASP A 236 15.46 -2.75 -1.64
CA ASP A 236 14.40 -3.10 -0.71
C ASP A 236 13.15 -2.26 -0.91
N ALA A 237 13.30 -1.03 -1.38
CA ALA A 237 12.19 -0.14 -1.67
C ALA A 237 12.57 0.96 -2.65
N VAL A 238 11.57 1.45 -3.39
CA VAL A 238 11.61 2.72 -4.12
C VAL A 238 10.70 3.71 -3.39
N VAL A 239 11.16 4.94 -3.17
CA VAL A 239 10.38 6.01 -2.53
C VAL A 239 10.25 7.17 -3.51
N ILE A 240 9.02 7.58 -3.79
CA ILE A 240 8.73 8.68 -4.71
C ILE A 240 8.29 9.91 -3.94
N THR A 241 9.03 11.00 -4.12
CA THR A 241 8.80 12.26 -3.44
C THR A 241 7.51 12.94 -3.91
N HIS A 242 7.33 13.06 -5.23
CA HIS A 242 6.14 13.64 -5.85
C HIS A 242 5.99 13.15 -7.30
N ALA A 243 4.89 13.52 -7.95
CA ALA A 243 4.45 12.89 -9.19
C ALA A 243 5.05 13.46 -10.48
N HIS A 244 5.96 14.44 -10.42
CA HIS A 244 6.55 14.95 -11.66
C HIS A 244 7.44 13.89 -12.33
N LEU A 245 7.45 13.91 -13.67
CA LEU A 245 8.13 12.87 -14.47
C LEU A 245 9.64 12.85 -14.25
N ASP A 246 10.25 13.98 -13.91
CA ASP A 246 11.66 14.07 -13.52
C ASP A 246 11.98 13.44 -12.15
N HIS A 247 10.97 12.92 -11.44
CA HIS A 247 11.12 12.15 -10.20
C HIS A 247 10.54 10.73 -10.30
N CYS A 248 9.49 10.51 -11.09
CA CYS A 248 8.81 9.21 -11.14
C CYS A 248 8.74 8.58 -12.54
N GLY A 249 9.24 9.27 -13.56
CA GLY A 249 9.04 8.90 -14.97
C GLY A 249 9.58 7.52 -15.32
N LEU A 250 10.70 7.07 -14.75
CA LEU A 250 11.32 5.78 -15.06
C LEU A 250 11.09 4.70 -14.01
N VAL A 251 10.25 4.91 -13.01
CA VAL A 251 9.90 3.86 -12.04
C VAL A 251 9.36 2.59 -12.72
N PRO A 252 8.47 2.64 -13.74
CA PRO A 252 8.01 1.44 -14.44
C PRO A 252 9.13 0.69 -15.16
N LEU A 253 10.22 1.38 -15.54
CA LEU A 253 11.38 0.76 -16.15
C LEU A 253 12.10 -0.20 -15.18
N LEU A 254 12.08 0.09 -13.89
CA LEU A 254 12.65 -0.81 -12.87
C LEU A 254 11.91 -2.15 -12.86
N TYR A 255 10.58 -2.13 -12.91
CA TYR A 255 9.74 -3.34 -12.96
C TYR A 255 9.96 -4.11 -14.26
N LYS A 256 10.11 -3.41 -15.40
CA LYS A 256 10.49 -4.02 -16.67
C LYS A 256 11.82 -4.77 -16.60
N TYR A 257 12.77 -4.28 -15.81
CA TYR A 257 14.08 -4.89 -15.60
C TYR A 257 14.17 -5.84 -14.39
N GLY A 258 13.03 -6.24 -13.82
CA GLY A 258 12.97 -7.30 -12.80
C GLY A 258 12.96 -6.81 -11.34
N TYR A 259 12.77 -5.52 -11.08
CA TYR A 259 12.45 -5.06 -9.73
C TYR A 259 11.09 -5.63 -9.29
N THR A 260 11.04 -6.23 -8.09
CA THR A 260 9.83 -6.84 -7.52
C THR A 260 9.48 -6.29 -6.13
N GLY A 261 10.15 -5.22 -5.71
CA GLY A 261 9.94 -4.59 -4.41
C GLY A 261 8.80 -3.56 -4.40
N PRO A 262 8.50 -2.99 -3.23
CA PRO A 262 7.48 -1.96 -3.08
C PRO A 262 7.90 -0.60 -3.65
N THR A 263 6.92 0.16 -4.12
CA THR A 263 7.06 1.60 -4.37
C THR A 263 6.22 2.37 -3.33
N TYR A 264 6.86 3.19 -2.51
CA TYR A 264 6.22 4.02 -1.48
C TYR A 264 6.03 5.44 -1.98
N CYS A 265 4.80 5.93 -1.87
CA CYS A 265 4.47 7.32 -2.15
C CYS A 265 3.15 7.68 -1.44
N THR A 266 2.75 8.96 -1.52
CA THR A 266 1.43 9.37 -1.03
C THR A 266 0.32 8.91 -1.98
N TYR A 267 -0.93 8.78 -1.50
CA TYR A 267 -2.05 8.43 -2.38
C TYR A 267 -2.22 9.40 -3.57
N PRO A 268 -2.14 10.75 -3.39
CA PRO A 268 -2.16 11.67 -4.52
C PRO A 268 -0.98 11.47 -5.48
N THR A 269 0.23 11.24 -4.96
CA THR A 269 1.41 10.97 -5.79
C THR A 269 1.18 9.75 -6.67
N ARG A 270 0.67 8.64 -6.12
CA ARG A 270 0.34 7.43 -6.89
C ARG A 270 -0.59 7.76 -8.06
N ASP A 271 -1.70 8.44 -7.77
CA ASP A 271 -2.75 8.69 -8.76
C ASP A 271 -2.25 9.61 -9.89
N LEU A 272 -1.50 10.66 -9.54
CA LEU A 272 -0.90 11.58 -10.51
C LEU A 272 0.27 10.92 -11.27
N MET A 273 1.08 10.10 -10.62
CA MET A 273 2.18 9.37 -11.24
C MET A 273 1.66 8.46 -12.36
N VAL A 274 0.59 7.71 -12.10
CA VAL A 274 -0.04 6.85 -13.11
C VAL A 274 -0.62 7.68 -14.26
N LEU A 275 -1.31 8.79 -13.96
CA LEU A 275 -1.84 9.70 -14.98
C LEU A 275 -0.73 10.20 -15.90
N LEU A 276 0.35 10.74 -15.33
CA LEU A 276 1.45 11.36 -16.07
C LEU A 276 2.29 10.32 -16.82
N GLN A 277 2.52 9.14 -16.27
CA GLN A 277 3.24 8.07 -16.96
C GLN A 277 2.44 7.50 -18.14
N MET A 278 1.11 7.35 -18.01
CA MET A 278 0.25 6.92 -19.11
C MET A 278 0.20 7.98 -20.22
N ASP A 279 0.13 9.26 -19.85
CA ASP A 279 0.18 10.37 -20.80
C ASP A 279 1.55 10.44 -21.50
N TYR A 280 2.64 10.25 -20.76
CA TYR A 280 3.99 10.21 -21.32
C TYR A 280 4.14 9.13 -22.40
N ILE A 281 3.60 7.92 -22.19
CA ILE A 281 3.58 6.88 -23.22
C ILE A 281 2.81 7.38 -24.45
N LYS A 282 1.61 7.92 -24.24
CA LYS A 282 0.72 8.37 -25.34
C LYS A 282 1.37 9.48 -26.18
N VAL A 283 1.93 10.50 -25.53
CA VAL A 283 2.62 11.62 -26.20
C VAL A 283 3.87 11.11 -26.92
N SER A 284 4.67 10.25 -26.28
CA SER A 284 5.88 9.69 -26.90
C SER A 284 5.56 8.89 -28.17
N VAL A 285 4.48 8.10 -28.17
CA VAL A 285 4.02 7.38 -29.37
C VAL A 285 3.55 8.35 -30.44
N GLY A 286 2.79 9.39 -30.07
CA GLY A 286 2.32 10.44 -30.99
C GLY A 286 3.46 11.20 -31.67
N ASP A 287 4.54 11.46 -30.93
CA ASP A 287 5.77 12.11 -31.42
C ASP A 287 6.73 11.15 -32.15
N ALA A 288 6.36 9.87 -32.33
CA ALA A 288 7.23 8.81 -32.87
C ALA A 288 8.56 8.64 -32.10
N LYS A 289 8.57 8.94 -30.79
CA LYS A 289 9.70 8.74 -29.88
C LYS A 289 9.72 7.33 -29.32
N LYS A 290 10.90 6.87 -28.91
CA LYS A 290 11.07 5.56 -28.26
C LYS A 290 10.44 5.58 -26.87
N VAL A 291 9.53 4.66 -26.61
CA VAL A 291 8.92 4.48 -25.29
C VAL A 291 9.75 3.49 -24.45
N PRO A 292 10.22 3.86 -23.24
CA PRO A 292 11.08 3.00 -22.43
C PRO A 292 10.36 1.78 -21.82
N TYR A 293 9.04 1.87 -21.57
CA TYR A 293 8.23 0.84 -20.89
C TYR A 293 6.79 0.83 -21.44
N SER A 294 6.02 -0.23 -21.15
CA SER A 294 4.60 -0.34 -21.55
C SER A 294 3.65 0.06 -20.43
N SER A 295 2.36 0.18 -20.75
CA SER A 295 1.29 0.36 -19.75
C SER A 295 1.21 -0.80 -18.75
N ASP A 296 1.61 -2.01 -19.15
CA ASP A 296 1.65 -3.15 -18.24
C ASP A 296 2.72 -2.97 -17.16
N ASN A 297 3.85 -2.33 -17.46
CA ASN A 297 4.86 -2.01 -16.45
C ASN A 297 4.36 -0.97 -15.44
N ILE A 298 3.53 -0.02 -15.88
CA ILE A 298 2.84 0.92 -14.97
C ILE A 298 1.87 0.15 -14.08
N ARG A 299 1.12 -0.82 -14.63
CA ARG A 299 0.21 -1.67 -13.84
C ARG A 299 0.93 -2.52 -12.80
N THR A 300 2.08 -3.11 -13.13
CA THR A 300 2.89 -3.88 -12.18
C THR A 300 3.44 -3.03 -11.03
N MET A 301 3.71 -1.74 -11.28
CA MET A 301 4.18 -0.81 -10.26
C MET A 301 3.10 -0.44 -9.23
N ILE A 302 1.82 -0.43 -9.63
CA ILE A 302 0.66 -0.02 -8.81
C ILE A 302 0.29 -1.09 -7.78
#